data_AF-A0AA36N663-F1
#
_entry.id   AF-A0AA36N663-F1
#
_cell.length_a   1.000
_cell.length_b   1.000
_cell.length_c   1.000
_cell.angle_alpha   90.00
_cell.angle_beta   90.00
_cell.angle_gamma   90.00
#
_symmetry.space_group_name_H-M   'P 1'
#
loop_
_entity.id
_entity.type
_entity.pdbx_description
1 polymer ?
#
loop_
_entity_poly.entity_id
_entity_poly.type
_entity_poly.pdbx_seq_one_letter_code
_entity_poly.pdbx_strand_id
1 'polypeptide(L)'
;MKTVASILALLALGRSKKLLEDGKIQADAPSCVKVRCPKAWVPKVGHHTLEGSTPEECCDKTCELFECTGAYKANEDYFGNVGSSVQACCDKMCGSEYHCDVGYVLADSRAAGTTKEECCLPKCELFNCTAPWAPSAAKKEVVSDEPEQCCDQTCAMVNCSLPDWVVNESKASEVGSSPGACCTPTCGNAKTVCPFGHLVQEGAKNKSSDGTAESCCTKQCKAHVCSAGWAPDVSKQEDFGEDDGDCCLPTCKQFDCSLEDGWAPSNVETVGSNETQCCVATCKQWTCNATESWLPVPGKENATGSSNSACCEPACSIFSCNSAEGRIPVQAAATVGGSSDDTCCESSKCTQIRQNMTVLKADQHCNDLSEAECETKYFLHADGNSSAVVTCTFDDVYKLCRYDVAAAIKGGCSGMDAK
;
A
#
# COMPACT_ATOMS: atom_id res chain seq x y z
N MET A 1 34.75 -33.50 -34.70
CA MET A 1 34.49 -34.30 -35.91
C MET A 1 35.80 -34.48 -36.66
N LYS A 2 36.13 -35.75 -36.96
CA LYS A 2 36.95 -36.28 -38.08
C LYS A 2 38.37 -35.75 -38.31
N THR A 3 39.30 -36.55 -37.79
CA THR A 3 40.54 -37.09 -38.39
C THR A 3 40.46 -37.37 -39.90
N VAL A 4 41.51 -37.02 -40.66
CA VAL A 4 42.06 -37.68 -41.89
C VAL A 4 43.51 -37.15 -42.04
N ALA A 5 44.63 -37.86 -41.90
CA ALA A 5 45.15 -39.13 -42.43
C ALA A 5 45.72 -39.06 -43.87
N SER A 6 47.06 -39.19 -43.94
CA SER A 6 47.88 -39.85 -44.98
C SER A 6 47.86 -39.38 -46.44
N ILE A 7 49.05 -39.21 -47.02
CA ILE A 7 49.57 -40.06 -48.12
C ILE A 7 51.11 -39.88 -48.18
N LEU A 8 51.80 -40.99 -47.91
CA LEU A 8 53.22 -41.24 -48.16
C LEU A 8 53.27 -42.05 -49.46
N ALA A 9 54.04 -41.64 -50.46
CA ALA A 9 54.24 -42.44 -51.67
C ALA A 9 55.72 -42.45 -52.10
N LEU A 10 56.21 -43.68 -52.30
CA LEU A 10 57.54 -44.11 -52.72
C LEU A 10 57.99 -43.52 -54.06
N LEU A 11 59.31 -43.34 -54.23
CA LEU A 11 60.07 -43.52 -55.49
C LEU A 11 61.55 -43.73 -55.11
N ALA A 12 62.03 -44.97 -55.04
CA ALA A 12 62.73 -45.72 -56.10
C ALA A 12 64.18 -45.26 -56.36
N LEU A 13 65.11 -45.99 -55.72
CA LEU A 13 66.56 -45.95 -55.98
C LEU A 13 66.86 -46.55 -57.36
N GLY A 14 67.22 -45.69 -58.32
CA GLY A 14 67.78 -46.09 -59.61
C GLY A 14 69.27 -45.75 -59.68
N ARG A 15 70.13 -46.74 -59.44
CA ARG A 15 71.56 -46.69 -59.81
C ARG A 15 71.67 -46.82 -61.33
N SER A 16 72.38 -45.91 -62.00
CA SER A 16 72.99 -46.18 -63.30
C SER A 16 74.33 -45.48 -63.44
N LYS A 17 75.34 -46.31 -63.68
CA LYS A 17 76.72 -46.00 -64.04
C LYS A 17 76.77 -45.86 -65.57
N LYS A 18 77.32 -44.77 -66.09
CA LYS A 18 77.96 -44.68 -67.43
C LYS A 18 78.87 -43.44 -67.41
N LEU A 19 80.18 -43.65 -67.41
CA LEU A 19 81.11 -43.69 -68.55
C LEU A 19 81.65 -42.29 -68.86
N LEU A 20 82.99 -42.23 -68.81
CA LEU A 20 83.84 -41.09 -69.16
C LEU A 20 83.62 -40.66 -70.60
N GLU A 21 83.71 -39.34 -70.84
CA GLU A 21 84.33 -38.79 -72.04
C GLU A 21 84.94 -37.41 -71.74
N ASP A 22 86.08 -37.18 -72.36
CA ASP A 22 86.99 -36.05 -72.18
C ASP A 22 86.44 -34.74 -72.75
N GLY A 23 86.92 -33.63 -72.18
CA GLY A 23 87.37 -32.52 -73.02
C GLY A 23 86.31 -31.51 -73.47
N LYS A 24 85.85 -30.70 -72.52
CA LYS A 24 85.76 -29.22 -72.58
C LYS A 24 85.08 -28.79 -71.28
N ILE A 25 85.67 -27.84 -70.56
CA ILE A 25 84.90 -27.07 -69.57
C ILE A 25 83.92 -26.24 -70.40
N GLN A 26 82.81 -26.85 -70.82
CA GLN A 26 81.57 -26.12 -71.04
C GLN A 26 81.28 -25.53 -69.67
N ALA A 27 81.47 -24.23 -69.51
CA ALA A 27 80.98 -23.53 -68.33
C ALA A 27 79.52 -23.97 -68.18
N ASP A 28 79.22 -24.71 -67.09
CA ASP A 28 77.86 -25.17 -66.80
C ASP A 28 76.93 -23.99 -67.08
N ALA A 29 75.97 -24.18 -67.99
CA ALA A 29 75.00 -23.14 -68.30
C ALA A 29 74.49 -22.61 -66.95
N PRO A 30 74.57 -21.30 -66.70
CA PRO A 30 74.28 -20.77 -65.40
C PRO A 30 72.87 -21.20 -65.00
N SER A 31 72.73 -21.82 -63.84
CA SER A 31 71.45 -22.36 -63.36
C SER A 31 70.87 -21.45 -62.28
N CYS A 32 69.57 -21.19 -62.38
CA CYS A 32 68.83 -20.35 -61.45
C CYS A 32 68.76 -20.91 -60.01
N VAL A 33 69.16 -22.17 -59.78
CA VAL A 33 69.25 -22.80 -58.45
C VAL A 33 70.17 -22.02 -57.50
N LYS A 34 71.22 -21.38 -58.02
CA LYS A 34 72.23 -20.69 -57.20
C LYS A 34 71.98 -19.20 -57.04
N VAL A 35 70.99 -18.64 -57.75
CA VAL A 35 70.68 -17.21 -57.71
C VAL A 35 69.81 -16.91 -56.48
N ARG A 36 70.26 -15.98 -55.63
CA ARG A 36 69.44 -15.47 -54.51
C ARG A 36 68.65 -14.26 -54.98
N CYS A 37 67.34 -14.30 -54.81
CA CYS A 37 66.47 -13.17 -55.13
C CYS A 37 66.70 -12.03 -54.13
N PRO A 38 66.85 -10.78 -54.60
CA PRO A 38 66.95 -9.60 -53.74
C PRO A 38 65.62 -9.32 -53.02
N LYS A 39 65.61 -8.36 -52.07
CA LYS A 39 64.36 -7.93 -51.39
C LYS A 39 63.31 -7.52 -52.43
N ALA A 40 62.05 -7.92 -52.21
CA ALA A 40 60.92 -7.71 -53.11
C ALA A 40 61.00 -8.48 -54.45
N TRP A 41 61.68 -9.63 -54.43
CA TRP A 41 61.69 -10.62 -55.49
C TRP A 41 61.52 -12.01 -54.90
N VAL A 42 60.87 -12.90 -55.64
CA VAL A 42 60.73 -14.32 -55.27
C VAL A 42 61.21 -15.22 -56.41
N PRO A 43 61.71 -16.44 -56.15
CA PRO A 43 62.16 -17.33 -57.21
C PRO A 43 61.02 -17.67 -58.19
N LYS A 44 61.31 -17.67 -59.50
CA LYS A 44 60.35 -18.07 -60.53
C LYS A 44 59.79 -19.47 -60.27
N VAL A 45 58.55 -19.70 -60.67
CA VAL A 45 57.98 -21.06 -60.68
C VAL A 45 58.87 -21.95 -61.56
N GLY A 46 59.38 -23.03 -60.98
CA GLY A 46 60.32 -23.91 -61.67
C GLY A 46 61.76 -23.39 -61.74
N HIS A 47 62.20 -22.46 -60.88
CA HIS A 47 63.58 -21.91 -60.90
C HIS A 47 64.71 -22.95 -60.90
N HIS A 48 64.44 -24.20 -60.50
CA HIS A 48 65.43 -25.28 -60.55
C HIS A 48 65.65 -25.87 -61.94
N THR A 49 64.73 -25.64 -62.88
CA THR A 49 64.84 -26.05 -64.30
C THR A 49 65.15 -24.88 -65.23
N LEU A 50 65.27 -23.65 -64.71
CA LEU A 50 65.57 -22.47 -65.50
C LEU A 50 67.09 -22.26 -65.58
N GLU A 51 67.57 -21.95 -66.79
CA GLU A 51 68.92 -21.46 -67.03
C GLU A 51 68.92 -19.93 -66.91
N GLY A 52 69.84 -19.39 -66.12
CA GLY A 52 70.01 -17.97 -65.83
C GLY A 52 71.07 -17.74 -64.76
N SER A 53 71.72 -16.58 -64.83
CA SER A 53 72.74 -16.14 -63.86
C SER A 53 72.34 -14.88 -63.09
N THR A 54 71.26 -14.22 -63.50
CA THR A 54 70.83 -12.93 -62.95
C THR A 54 69.49 -13.05 -62.20
N PRO A 55 69.23 -12.18 -61.21
CA PRO A 55 67.91 -12.10 -60.58
C PRO A 55 66.78 -11.90 -61.58
N GLU A 56 66.98 -11.14 -62.65
CA GLU A 56 65.98 -10.89 -63.69
C GLU A 56 65.59 -12.17 -64.46
N GLU A 57 66.56 -13.06 -64.68
CA GLU A 57 66.35 -14.35 -65.34
C GLU A 57 65.67 -15.35 -64.40
N CYS A 58 65.99 -15.30 -63.09
CA CYS A 58 65.68 -16.37 -62.14
C CYS A 58 64.59 -16.06 -61.11
N CYS A 59 64.26 -14.79 -60.92
CA CYS A 59 63.32 -14.31 -59.92
C CYS A 59 62.23 -13.48 -60.59
N ASP A 60 61.04 -13.49 -59.99
CA ASP A 60 59.96 -12.58 -60.32
C ASP A 60 59.93 -11.43 -59.31
N LYS A 61 59.68 -10.22 -59.81
CA LYS A 61 59.41 -9.07 -58.95
C LYS A 61 58.12 -9.31 -58.19
N THR A 62 58.11 -8.94 -56.91
CA THR A 62 56.86 -8.89 -56.14
C THR A 62 56.19 -7.53 -56.32
N CYS A 63 54.92 -7.45 -55.92
CA CYS A 63 54.16 -6.22 -55.96
C CYS A 63 54.72 -5.09 -55.08
N GLU A 64 55.65 -5.37 -54.14
CA GLU A 64 56.37 -4.34 -53.38
C GLU A 64 57.20 -3.42 -54.29
N LEU A 65 57.64 -3.89 -55.47
CA LEU A 65 58.35 -3.06 -56.47
C LEU A 65 57.43 -2.47 -57.54
N PHE A 66 56.12 -2.70 -57.44
CA PHE A 66 55.17 -2.23 -58.45
C PHE A 66 54.65 -0.82 -58.08
N GLU A 67 54.86 0.16 -58.96
CA GLU A 67 54.34 1.51 -58.76
C GLU A 67 52.89 1.62 -59.23
N CYS A 68 51.98 1.73 -58.26
CA CYS A 68 50.58 2.02 -58.54
C CYS A 68 50.43 3.47 -59.01
N THR A 69 49.81 3.67 -60.17
CA THR A 69 49.60 4.99 -60.78
C THR A 69 48.11 5.23 -61.07
N GLY A 70 47.74 6.50 -61.25
CA GLY A 70 46.37 6.89 -61.59
C GLY A 70 45.38 6.62 -60.46
N ALA A 71 44.32 5.86 -60.76
CA ALA A 71 43.23 5.54 -59.83
C ALA A 71 43.51 4.30 -58.97
N TYR A 72 44.78 3.96 -58.71
CA TYR A 72 45.17 2.78 -57.95
C TYR A 72 46.16 3.12 -56.84
N LYS A 73 46.06 2.43 -55.70
CA LYS A 73 46.94 2.57 -54.54
C LYS A 73 47.60 1.24 -54.21
N ALA A 74 48.84 1.31 -53.74
CA ALA A 74 49.55 0.13 -53.24
C ALA A 74 48.84 -0.43 -52.00
N ASN A 75 48.60 -1.74 -52.01
CA ASN A 75 48.12 -2.48 -50.84
C ASN A 75 49.28 -3.29 -50.26
N GLU A 76 49.60 -3.05 -49.00
CA GLU A 76 50.70 -3.72 -48.29
C GLU A 76 50.47 -5.23 -48.20
N ASP A 77 49.22 -5.69 -48.18
CA ASP A 77 48.87 -7.12 -48.17
C ASP A 77 49.31 -7.83 -49.46
N TYR A 78 49.51 -7.10 -50.56
CA TYR A 78 49.93 -7.66 -51.85
C TYR A 78 51.45 -7.71 -52.01
N PHE A 79 52.24 -7.11 -51.12
CA PHE A 79 53.69 -6.95 -51.29
C PHE A 79 54.45 -8.27 -51.51
N GLY A 80 53.93 -9.39 -51.01
CA GLY A 80 54.49 -10.73 -51.23
C GLY A 80 54.05 -11.43 -52.53
N ASN A 81 53.02 -10.92 -53.22
CA ASN A 81 52.50 -11.52 -54.44
C ASN A 81 53.40 -11.23 -55.63
N VAL A 82 53.46 -12.17 -56.58
CA VAL A 82 54.08 -11.94 -57.89
C VAL A 82 53.05 -11.36 -58.83
N GLY A 83 53.33 -10.17 -59.35
CA GLY A 83 52.45 -9.50 -60.30
C GLY A 83 53.21 -8.43 -61.09
N SER A 84 52.76 -8.21 -62.32
CA SER A 84 53.33 -7.18 -63.22
C SER A 84 52.26 -6.23 -63.74
N SER A 85 51.05 -6.27 -63.17
CA SER A 85 49.93 -5.43 -63.57
C SER A 85 49.34 -4.72 -62.36
N VAL A 86 48.69 -3.58 -62.63
CA VAL A 86 48.01 -2.80 -61.61
C VAL A 86 46.89 -3.58 -60.93
N GLN A 87 46.23 -4.50 -61.64
CA GLN A 87 45.19 -5.37 -61.08
C GLN A 87 45.74 -6.46 -60.15
N ALA A 88 47.00 -6.87 -60.31
CA ALA A 88 47.62 -7.89 -59.47
C ALA A 88 48.25 -7.29 -58.21
N CYS A 89 48.67 -6.02 -58.26
CA CYS A 89 49.52 -5.41 -57.25
C CYS A 89 48.93 -4.19 -56.54
N CYS A 90 47.79 -3.67 -57.00
CA CYS A 90 47.20 -2.46 -56.47
C CYS A 90 45.70 -2.61 -56.28
N ASP A 91 45.17 -1.91 -55.28
CA ASP A 91 43.74 -1.72 -55.16
C ASP A 91 43.29 -0.52 -55.99
N LYS A 92 42.14 -0.67 -56.63
CA LYS A 92 41.47 0.47 -57.24
C LYS A 92 41.03 1.41 -56.13
N MET A 93 41.31 2.70 -56.28
CA MET A 93 40.81 3.74 -55.40
C MET A 93 39.40 4.16 -55.81
N CYS A 94 38.67 4.69 -54.84
CA CYS A 94 37.35 5.26 -55.06
C CYS A 94 37.35 6.47 -56.00
N GLY A 95 38.45 7.23 -56.14
CA GLY A 95 38.65 8.20 -57.21
C GLY A 95 37.54 9.27 -57.36
N SER A 96 37.58 10.06 -58.43
CA SER A 96 36.54 11.06 -58.74
C SER A 96 35.46 10.54 -59.71
N GLU A 97 35.64 9.32 -60.21
CA GLU A 97 34.78 8.68 -61.20
C GLU A 97 33.52 8.03 -60.60
N TYR A 98 33.46 7.88 -59.28
CA TYR A 98 32.29 7.35 -58.61
C TYR A 98 31.27 8.45 -58.38
N HIS A 99 30.12 8.27 -59.00
CA HIS A 99 28.92 9.06 -58.71
C HIS A 99 28.11 8.34 -57.65
N CYS A 100 28.16 8.86 -56.43
CA CYS A 100 27.34 8.38 -55.33
C CYS A 100 25.87 8.74 -55.56
N ASP A 101 24.99 7.84 -55.14
CA ASP A 101 23.55 8.06 -55.25
C ASP A 101 23.10 9.17 -54.27
N VAL A 102 21.88 9.69 -54.44
CA VAL A 102 21.37 10.78 -53.60
C VAL A 102 21.41 10.39 -52.13
N GLY A 103 22.01 11.26 -51.30
CA GLY A 103 22.20 11.03 -49.86
C GLY A 103 23.46 10.23 -49.50
N TYR A 104 24.29 9.87 -50.47
CA TYR A 104 25.61 9.28 -50.24
C TYR A 104 26.73 10.24 -50.68
N VAL A 105 27.88 10.16 -50.04
CA VAL A 105 29.06 10.99 -50.32
C VAL A 105 30.29 10.09 -50.43
N LEU A 106 31.19 10.45 -51.34
CA LEU A 106 32.50 9.80 -51.48
C LEU A 106 33.30 10.00 -50.19
N ALA A 107 33.51 8.92 -49.44
CA ALA A 107 34.09 8.98 -48.09
C ALA A 107 35.53 9.49 -48.10
N ASP A 108 36.37 8.84 -48.90
CA ASP A 108 37.72 9.28 -49.23
C ASP A 108 38.05 8.83 -50.65
N SER A 109 38.33 9.78 -51.52
CA SER A 109 38.78 9.52 -52.90
C SER A 109 40.04 8.64 -53.01
N ARG A 110 40.82 8.51 -51.92
CA ARG A 110 42.04 7.69 -51.84
C ARG A 110 41.84 6.36 -51.11
N ALA A 111 40.64 6.09 -50.60
CA ALA A 111 40.31 4.79 -50.05
C ALA A 111 40.30 3.73 -51.16
N ALA A 112 40.70 2.51 -50.81
CA ALA A 112 40.55 1.35 -51.67
C ALA A 112 39.07 1.00 -51.79
N GLY A 113 38.59 0.80 -53.02
CA GLY A 113 37.21 0.42 -53.29
C GLY A 113 36.94 0.26 -54.79
N THR A 114 36.22 -0.81 -55.11
CA THR A 114 35.86 -1.22 -56.46
C THR A 114 34.36 -1.12 -56.73
N THR A 115 33.56 -0.93 -55.68
CA THR A 115 32.10 -0.83 -55.74
C THR A 115 31.62 0.52 -55.21
N LYS A 116 30.39 0.91 -55.57
CA LYS A 116 29.80 2.14 -55.04
C LYS A 116 29.62 2.03 -53.53
N GLU A 117 29.26 0.86 -53.03
CA GLU A 117 29.01 0.58 -51.63
C GLU A 117 30.29 0.71 -50.78
N GLU A 118 31.44 0.34 -51.33
CA GLU A 118 32.75 0.52 -50.67
C GLU A 118 33.20 1.99 -50.66
N CYS A 119 32.81 2.77 -51.67
CA CYS A 119 33.34 4.10 -51.92
C CYS A 119 32.44 5.24 -51.44
N CYS A 120 31.14 4.99 -51.36
CA CYS A 120 30.13 5.96 -51.02
C CYS A 120 29.54 5.61 -49.66
N LEU A 121 29.81 6.46 -48.68
CA LEU A 121 29.18 6.35 -47.36
C LEU A 121 27.88 7.14 -47.33
N PRO A 122 26.86 6.64 -46.61
CA PRO A 122 25.62 7.37 -46.45
C PRO A 122 25.87 8.64 -45.62
N LYS A 123 25.12 9.69 -45.94
CA LYS A 123 24.89 10.77 -44.99
C LYS A 123 24.03 10.22 -43.85
N CYS A 124 24.24 10.74 -42.66
CA CYS A 124 23.48 10.33 -41.48
C CYS A 124 21.97 10.59 -41.59
N GLU A 125 21.51 11.42 -42.53
CA GLU A 125 20.07 11.53 -42.85
C GLU A 125 19.44 10.22 -43.36
N LEU A 126 20.23 9.34 -43.97
CA LEU A 126 19.82 8.01 -44.43
C LEU A 126 20.08 6.91 -43.39
N PHE A 127 20.74 7.25 -42.29
CA PHE A 127 21.12 6.27 -41.27
C PHE A 127 19.92 5.89 -40.40
N ASN A 128 19.67 4.58 -40.27
CA ASN A 128 18.57 4.07 -39.46
C ASN A 128 19.01 3.85 -38.01
N CYS A 129 18.77 4.83 -37.15
CA CYS A 129 19.07 4.73 -35.73
C CYS A 129 18.14 3.71 -35.05
N THR A 130 18.72 2.64 -34.52
CA THR A 130 18.01 1.64 -33.70
C THR A 130 18.21 1.94 -32.22
N ALA A 131 17.22 1.58 -31.39
CA ALA A 131 17.33 1.75 -29.94
C ALA A 131 18.62 1.09 -29.43
N PRO A 132 19.41 1.77 -28.58
CA PRO A 132 19.03 2.94 -27.78
C PRO A 132 19.45 4.31 -28.37
N TRP A 133 19.50 4.43 -29.69
CA TRP A 133 19.82 5.66 -30.42
C TRP A 133 18.60 6.28 -31.10
N ALA A 134 18.62 7.60 -31.30
CA ALA A 134 17.60 8.33 -32.05
C ALA A 134 18.23 9.22 -33.14
N PRO A 135 17.51 9.52 -34.24
CA PRO A 135 18.02 10.37 -35.31
C PRO A 135 18.44 11.76 -34.82
N SER A 136 19.65 12.18 -35.17
CA SER A 136 20.14 13.52 -34.81
C SER A 136 19.84 14.54 -35.91
N ALA A 137 19.08 15.58 -35.58
CA ALA A 137 18.83 16.68 -36.50
C ALA A 137 20.11 17.47 -36.82
N ALA A 138 21.06 17.53 -35.88
CA ALA A 138 22.32 18.27 -36.01
C ALA A 138 23.35 17.53 -36.86
N LYS A 139 23.23 16.20 -37.00
CA LYS A 139 24.23 15.36 -37.69
C LYS A 139 23.81 14.94 -39.10
N LYS A 140 22.69 15.44 -39.66
CA LYS A 140 22.16 15.01 -40.97
C LYS A 140 23.18 15.03 -42.12
N GLU A 141 24.08 16.02 -42.12
CA GLU A 141 25.12 16.19 -43.17
C GLU A 141 26.45 15.46 -42.86
N VAL A 142 26.57 14.82 -41.69
CA VAL A 142 27.73 14.01 -41.35
C VAL A 142 27.73 12.76 -42.25
N VAL A 143 28.89 12.37 -42.75
CA VAL A 143 29.08 11.19 -43.59
C VAL A 143 29.67 10.09 -42.71
N SER A 144 28.88 9.07 -42.42
CA SER A 144 29.28 7.95 -41.56
C SER A 144 28.27 6.81 -41.64
N ASP A 145 28.74 5.60 -41.38
CA ASP A 145 27.96 4.39 -41.18
C ASP A 145 28.00 3.91 -39.71
N GLU A 146 28.58 4.70 -38.80
CA GLU A 146 28.65 4.38 -37.37
C GLU A 146 27.51 5.09 -36.59
N PRO A 147 26.73 4.37 -35.77
CA PRO A 147 25.60 4.92 -35.02
C PRO A 147 25.98 6.14 -34.15
N GLU A 148 27.15 6.13 -33.50
CA GLU A 148 27.62 7.20 -32.61
C GLU A 148 27.85 8.53 -33.36
N GLN A 149 28.20 8.42 -34.65
CA GLN A 149 28.47 9.56 -35.51
C GLN A 149 27.20 10.10 -36.18
N CYS A 150 26.13 9.31 -36.27
CA CYS A 150 24.88 9.70 -36.93
C CYS A 150 23.70 9.95 -36.00
N CYS A 151 23.68 9.30 -34.85
CA CYS A 151 22.55 9.30 -33.94
C CYS A 151 22.88 10.03 -32.64
N ASP A 152 21.85 10.47 -31.94
CA ASP A 152 21.96 10.95 -30.57
C ASP A 152 21.54 9.85 -29.59
N GLN A 153 22.23 9.83 -28.46
CA GLN A 153 21.94 8.89 -27.38
C GLN A 153 20.55 9.19 -26.80
N THR A 154 19.74 8.16 -26.62
CA THR A 154 18.47 8.27 -25.89
C THR A 154 18.68 8.06 -24.40
N CYS A 155 17.70 8.48 -23.62
CA CYS A 155 17.68 8.25 -22.18
C CYS A 155 17.73 6.78 -21.78
N ALA A 156 17.41 5.83 -22.66
CA ALA A 156 17.58 4.40 -22.41
C ALA A 156 19.05 3.99 -22.14
N MET A 157 20.04 4.78 -22.58
CA MET A 157 21.45 4.51 -22.25
C MET A 157 21.97 5.28 -21.03
N VAL A 158 21.21 6.23 -20.49
CA VAL A 158 21.70 7.06 -19.37
C VAL A 158 21.67 6.23 -18.10
N ASN A 159 22.84 6.10 -17.48
CA ASN A 159 22.96 5.40 -16.21
C ASN A 159 22.40 6.25 -15.06
N CYS A 160 21.21 5.90 -14.59
CA CYS A 160 20.57 6.53 -13.44
C CYS A 160 21.07 6.00 -12.08
N SER A 161 22.20 5.28 -12.01
CA SER A 161 22.76 4.73 -10.76
C SER A 161 23.36 5.78 -9.80
N LEU A 162 23.11 7.07 -10.03
CA LEU A 162 23.43 8.08 -9.03
C LEU A 162 22.52 7.87 -7.81
N PRO A 163 23.05 8.05 -6.57
CA PRO A 163 22.21 8.04 -5.38
C PRO A 163 21.02 8.96 -5.59
N ASP A 164 19.83 8.45 -5.28
CA ASP A 164 18.57 9.19 -5.34
C ASP A 164 18.01 9.51 -6.74
N TRP A 165 18.37 8.72 -7.75
CA TRP A 165 17.76 8.79 -9.09
C TRP A 165 17.29 7.41 -9.55
N VAL A 166 16.20 7.39 -10.29
CA VAL A 166 15.68 6.19 -10.96
C VAL A 166 15.44 6.47 -12.43
N VAL A 167 15.47 5.40 -13.25
CA VAL A 167 15.19 5.49 -14.68
C VAL A 167 13.77 6.01 -14.88
N ASN A 168 13.63 7.05 -15.71
CA ASN A 168 12.32 7.52 -16.14
C ASN A 168 11.93 6.75 -17.42
N GLU A 169 11.16 5.67 -17.26
CA GLU A 169 10.74 4.83 -18.40
C GLU A 169 9.94 5.61 -19.45
N SER A 170 9.17 6.63 -19.04
CA SER A 170 8.41 7.44 -20.01
C SER A 170 9.32 8.28 -20.92
N LYS A 171 10.56 8.51 -20.52
CA LYS A 171 11.56 9.24 -21.30
C LYS A 171 12.54 8.35 -22.05
N ALA A 172 12.44 7.02 -21.96
CA ALA A 172 13.46 6.11 -22.49
C ALA A 172 13.81 6.35 -23.98
N SER A 173 12.83 6.79 -24.80
CA SER A 173 13.02 7.10 -26.22
C SER A 173 13.36 8.57 -26.52
N GLU A 174 13.38 9.44 -25.51
CA GLU A 174 13.76 10.85 -25.67
C GLU A 174 15.29 10.98 -25.81
N VAL A 175 15.74 11.95 -26.61
CA VAL A 175 17.17 12.28 -26.73
C VAL A 175 17.64 12.93 -25.44
N GLY A 176 18.69 12.38 -24.83
CA GLY A 176 19.26 12.92 -23.61
C GLY A 176 20.48 12.13 -23.15
N SER A 177 21.48 12.87 -22.65
CA SER A 177 22.78 12.31 -22.24
C SER A 177 23.10 12.54 -20.76
N SER A 178 22.20 13.19 -20.01
CA SER A 178 22.43 13.53 -18.60
C SER A 178 21.35 12.94 -17.68
N PRO A 179 21.70 12.59 -16.43
CA PRO A 179 20.73 12.13 -15.46
C PRO A 179 19.57 13.11 -15.23
N GLY A 180 19.81 14.42 -15.25
CA GLY A 180 18.76 15.42 -15.07
C GLY A 180 17.73 15.46 -16.21
N ALA A 181 18.12 15.06 -17.43
CA ALA A 181 17.20 14.98 -18.56
C ALA A 181 16.41 13.65 -18.54
N CYS A 182 17.07 12.56 -18.14
CA CYS A 182 16.64 11.18 -18.42
C CYS A 182 16.20 10.38 -17.20
N CYS A 183 16.54 10.81 -16.00
CA CYS A 183 16.22 10.16 -14.75
C CYS A 183 15.22 11.02 -13.97
N THR A 184 14.53 10.41 -13.02
CA THR A 184 13.67 11.12 -12.08
C THR A 184 14.27 11.02 -10.68
N PRO A 185 14.31 12.12 -9.89
CA PRO A 185 14.77 12.03 -8.52
C PRO A 185 13.84 11.10 -7.72
N THR A 186 14.40 10.31 -6.82
CA THR A 186 13.62 9.51 -5.88
C THR A 186 13.21 10.34 -4.67
N CYS A 187 12.22 9.85 -3.92
CA CYS A 187 11.84 10.47 -2.66
C CYS A 187 12.96 10.49 -1.61
N GLY A 188 13.94 9.58 -1.70
CA GLY A 188 15.13 9.54 -0.85
C GLY A 188 16.11 10.69 -1.10
N ASN A 189 15.95 11.44 -2.19
CA ASN A 189 16.80 12.58 -2.50
C ASN A 189 16.82 13.59 -1.35
N ALA A 190 18.02 14.00 -0.94
CA ALA A 190 18.22 14.99 0.12
C ALA A 190 17.50 16.33 -0.12
N LYS A 191 17.01 16.58 -1.34
CA LYS A 191 16.19 17.76 -1.68
C LYS A 191 14.71 17.63 -1.32
N THR A 192 14.20 16.44 -1.05
CA THR A 192 12.79 16.26 -0.65
C THR A 192 12.61 16.78 0.78
N VAL A 193 12.17 18.02 0.91
CA VAL A 193 11.85 18.61 2.21
C VAL A 193 10.38 18.34 2.51
N CYS A 194 10.13 17.43 3.45
CA CYS A 194 8.78 17.17 3.91
C CYS A 194 8.26 18.32 4.79
N PRO A 195 6.96 18.65 4.71
CA PRO A 195 6.31 19.57 5.66
C PRO A 195 6.46 19.09 7.10
N PHE A 196 6.26 20.00 8.07
CA PHE A 196 6.33 19.65 9.49
C PHE A 196 5.43 18.44 9.82
N GLY A 197 6.04 17.46 10.50
CA GLY A 197 5.41 16.19 10.88
C GLY A 197 5.02 15.27 9.72
N HIS A 198 5.64 15.43 8.55
CA HIS A 198 5.65 14.42 7.49
C HIS A 198 7.07 13.88 7.31
N LEU A 199 7.20 12.62 6.91
CA LEU A 199 8.49 11.98 6.59
C LEU A 199 8.36 11.10 5.35
N VAL A 200 9.50 10.84 4.69
CA VAL A 200 9.60 9.84 3.62
C VAL A 200 9.66 8.45 4.26
N GLN A 201 8.67 7.61 4.00
CA GLN A 201 8.68 6.22 4.45
C GLN A 201 9.88 5.46 3.85
N GLU A 202 10.46 4.50 4.59
CA GLU A 202 11.61 3.72 4.11
C GLU A 202 11.34 3.05 2.76
N GLY A 203 10.14 2.46 2.60
CA GLY A 203 9.71 1.84 1.33
C GLY A 203 9.41 2.84 0.21
N ALA A 204 9.29 4.14 0.51
CA ALA A 204 9.07 5.20 -0.47
C ALA A 204 10.38 5.82 -0.98
N LYS A 205 11.52 5.65 -0.28
CA LYS A 205 12.80 6.27 -0.65
C LYS A 205 13.26 5.98 -2.08
N ASN A 206 12.90 4.84 -2.64
CA ASN A 206 13.26 4.43 -4.00
C ASN A 206 12.16 4.71 -5.04
N LYS A 207 11.03 5.28 -4.64
CA LYS A 207 9.96 5.64 -5.58
C LYS A 207 10.35 6.90 -6.34
N SER A 208 10.01 6.93 -7.63
CA SER A 208 10.10 8.12 -8.46
C SER A 208 9.24 9.23 -7.87
N SER A 209 9.85 10.39 -7.62
CA SER A 209 9.13 11.60 -7.22
C SER A 209 8.80 12.43 -8.44
N ASP A 210 7.63 13.04 -8.49
CA ASP A 210 7.34 14.12 -9.45
C ASP A 210 8.00 15.47 -9.06
N GLY A 211 8.86 15.44 -8.03
CA GLY A 211 9.47 16.62 -7.43
C GLY A 211 8.59 17.34 -6.41
N THR A 212 7.39 16.83 -6.11
CA THR A 212 6.52 17.38 -5.07
C THR A 212 6.69 16.64 -3.73
N ALA A 213 6.49 17.35 -2.62
CA ALA A 213 6.51 16.72 -1.30
C ALA A 213 5.32 15.76 -1.12
N GLU A 214 4.19 16.01 -1.76
CA GLU A 214 2.96 15.22 -1.64
C GLU A 214 3.13 13.78 -2.14
N SER A 215 3.93 13.56 -3.20
CA SER A 215 4.19 12.21 -3.73
C SER A 215 5.13 11.38 -2.85
N CYS A 216 5.87 12.03 -1.94
CA CYS A 216 6.98 11.41 -1.20
C CYS A 216 6.83 11.39 0.32
N CYS A 217 6.09 12.35 0.87
CA CYS A 217 6.02 12.59 2.28
C CYS A 217 4.69 12.08 2.83
N THR A 218 4.77 11.13 3.75
CA THR A 218 3.60 10.63 4.46
C THR A 218 3.49 11.33 5.80
N LYS A 219 2.27 11.69 6.18
CA LYS A 219 1.97 12.32 7.48
C LYS A 219 2.29 11.35 8.61
N GLN A 220 3.00 11.84 9.62
CA GLN A 220 3.17 11.13 10.89
C GLN A 220 2.03 11.48 11.84
N CYS A 221 1.70 10.56 12.73
CA CYS A 221 0.61 10.77 13.68
C CYS A 221 0.82 11.96 14.62
N LYS A 222 2.06 12.37 14.91
CA LYS A 222 2.33 13.61 15.67
C LYS A 222 1.84 14.90 15.00
N ALA A 223 1.65 14.90 13.67
CA ALA A 223 1.03 16.02 12.95
C ALA A 223 -0.46 15.79 12.69
N HIS A 224 -1.01 14.66 13.11
CA HIS A 224 -2.44 14.41 13.00
C HIS A 224 -3.20 15.12 14.12
N VAL A 225 -4.33 15.74 13.73
CA VAL A 225 -5.21 16.45 14.66
C VAL A 225 -6.45 15.58 14.82
N CYS A 226 -6.61 14.98 15.99
CA CYS A 226 -7.71 14.09 16.29
C CYS A 226 -9.06 14.82 16.24
N SER A 227 -10.05 14.21 15.59
CA SER A 227 -11.41 14.77 15.55
C SER A 227 -12.12 14.70 16.90
N ALA A 228 -13.33 15.29 16.99
CA ALA A 228 -14.13 15.24 18.20
C ALA A 228 -14.40 13.79 18.65
N GLY A 229 -14.13 13.52 19.93
CA GLY A 229 -14.25 12.19 20.52
C GLY A 229 -13.01 11.32 20.39
N TRP A 230 -11.89 11.86 19.89
CA TRP A 230 -10.59 11.18 19.80
C TRP A 230 -9.51 11.99 20.52
N ALA A 231 -8.51 11.30 21.06
CA ALA A 231 -7.34 11.92 21.69
C ALA A 231 -6.04 11.39 21.05
N PRO A 232 -4.96 12.18 21.00
CA PRO A 232 -3.70 11.75 20.40
C PRO A 232 -3.13 10.49 21.04
N ASP A 233 -2.79 9.50 20.21
CA ASP A 233 -2.08 8.30 20.68
C ASP A 233 -0.59 8.60 20.79
N VAL A 234 -0.12 8.90 21.99
CA VAL A 234 1.30 9.19 22.25
C VAL A 234 2.23 8.03 21.87
N SER A 235 1.72 6.79 21.85
CA SER A 235 2.52 5.60 21.51
C SER A 235 2.79 5.48 20.01
N LYS A 236 1.97 6.12 19.18
CA LYS A 236 2.04 6.08 17.71
C LYS A 236 2.58 7.36 17.08
N GLN A 237 3.10 8.32 17.86
CA GLN A 237 3.49 9.64 17.35
C GLN A 237 4.47 9.63 16.17
N GLU A 238 5.36 8.63 16.12
CA GLU A 238 6.33 8.46 15.03
C GLU A 238 5.84 7.53 13.92
N ASP A 239 4.70 6.86 14.10
CA ASP A 239 4.05 6.04 13.08
C ASP A 239 3.41 6.93 12.01
N PHE A 240 3.11 6.30 10.88
CA PHE A 240 2.45 6.93 9.74
C PHE A 240 0.96 6.63 9.77
N GLY A 241 0.13 7.66 9.55
CA GLY A 241 -1.32 7.52 9.52
C GLY A 241 -1.99 8.82 9.06
N GLU A 242 -3.15 8.69 8.45
CA GLU A 242 -3.89 9.83 7.87
C GLU A 242 -5.21 10.11 8.59
N ASP A 243 -5.71 9.16 9.38
CA ASP A 243 -6.99 9.26 10.07
C ASP A 243 -6.90 9.02 11.58
N ASP A 244 -8.03 9.20 12.26
CA ASP A 244 -8.13 9.04 13.71
C ASP A 244 -7.94 7.58 14.16
N GLY A 245 -8.30 6.60 13.34
CA GLY A 245 -8.13 5.19 13.67
C GLY A 245 -6.66 4.77 13.68
N ASP A 246 -5.88 5.37 12.79
CA ASP A 246 -4.43 5.17 12.75
C ASP A 246 -3.74 5.88 13.92
N CYS A 247 -4.06 7.16 14.15
CA CYS A 247 -3.24 8.06 14.95
C CYS A 247 -3.78 8.46 16.33
N CYS A 248 -5.03 8.11 16.62
CA CYS A 248 -5.70 8.55 17.83
C CYS A 248 -6.28 7.35 18.60
N LEU A 249 -6.63 7.60 19.86
CA LEU A 249 -7.40 6.70 20.69
C LEU A 249 -8.82 7.25 20.86
N PRO A 250 -9.85 6.39 20.79
CA PRO A 250 -11.22 6.83 21.05
C PRO A 250 -11.33 7.28 22.50
N THR A 251 -11.98 8.41 22.70
CA THR A 251 -12.42 8.85 24.02
C THR A 251 -13.76 8.23 24.36
N CYS A 252 -14.15 8.32 25.62
CA CYS A 252 -15.42 7.81 26.10
C CYS A 252 -16.66 8.42 25.45
N LYS A 253 -16.53 9.54 24.72
CA LYS A 253 -17.61 10.08 23.87
C LYS A 253 -17.99 9.19 22.69
N GLN A 254 -17.06 8.37 22.20
CA GLN A 254 -17.27 7.41 21.10
C GLN A 254 -17.72 6.04 21.62
N PHE A 255 -17.73 5.82 22.93
CA PHE A 255 -18.08 4.54 23.53
C PHE A 255 -19.60 4.44 23.70
N ASP A 256 -20.20 3.39 23.14
CA ASP A 256 -21.63 3.13 23.29
C ASP A 256 -21.90 2.42 24.62
N CYS A 257 -22.71 3.05 25.47
CA CYS A 257 -23.03 2.53 26.79
C CYS A 257 -24.39 1.84 26.76
N SER A 258 -24.41 0.54 27.06
CA SER A 258 -25.64 -0.25 27.08
C SER A 258 -26.55 0.16 28.26
N LEU A 259 -27.59 0.95 27.96
CA LEU A 259 -28.64 1.27 28.93
C LEU A 259 -29.39 0.00 29.39
N GLU A 260 -29.48 -1.01 28.52
CA GLU A 260 -30.07 -2.30 28.88
C GLU A 260 -29.24 -3.03 29.94
N ASP A 261 -27.92 -2.88 29.92
CA ASP A 261 -27.03 -3.41 30.96
C ASP A 261 -26.83 -2.44 32.12
N GLY A 262 -27.58 -1.34 32.15
CA GLY A 262 -27.54 -0.39 33.26
C GLY A 262 -26.34 0.55 33.26
N TRP A 263 -25.82 0.89 32.07
CA TRP A 263 -24.76 1.85 31.87
C TRP A 263 -25.26 3.06 31.09
N ALA A 264 -24.85 4.26 31.50
CA ALA A 264 -25.14 5.51 30.77
C ALA A 264 -23.83 6.18 30.35
N PRO A 265 -23.83 6.99 29.26
CA PRO A 265 -22.64 7.70 28.81
C PRO A 265 -22.07 8.60 29.90
N SER A 266 -20.76 8.49 30.15
CA SER A 266 -20.07 9.51 30.95
C SER A 266 -19.88 10.78 30.11
N ASN A 267 -19.85 11.93 30.77
CA ASN A 267 -19.56 13.21 30.10
C ASN A 267 -18.05 13.51 30.04
N VAL A 268 -17.19 12.55 30.36
CA VAL A 268 -15.74 12.75 30.41
C VAL A 268 -15.09 12.51 29.05
N GLU A 269 -14.19 13.41 28.65
CA GLU A 269 -13.37 13.29 27.44
C GLU A 269 -12.10 12.47 27.68
N THR A 270 -12.15 11.50 28.58
CA THR A 270 -11.02 10.63 28.88
C THR A 270 -10.89 9.53 27.83
N VAL A 271 -9.66 9.11 27.57
CA VAL A 271 -9.40 7.89 26.79
C VAL A 271 -9.85 6.68 27.60
N GLY A 272 -10.64 5.82 26.98
CA GLY A 272 -11.08 4.57 27.59
C GLY A 272 -11.61 3.62 26.53
N SER A 273 -11.57 2.34 26.83
CA SER A 273 -11.89 1.27 25.86
C SER A 273 -12.93 0.28 26.36
N ASN A 274 -13.53 0.53 27.53
CA ASN A 274 -14.53 -0.35 28.12
C ASN A 274 -15.56 0.43 28.96
N GLU A 275 -16.67 -0.23 29.28
CA GLU A 275 -17.81 0.32 30.01
C GLU A 275 -17.40 0.93 31.35
N THR A 276 -16.52 0.28 32.11
CA THR A 276 -16.13 0.78 33.44
C THR A 276 -15.29 2.06 33.39
N GLN A 277 -14.63 2.33 32.26
CA GLN A 277 -13.86 3.56 32.04
C GLN A 277 -14.71 4.67 31.43
N CYS A 278 -15.68 4.31 30.58
CA CYS A 278 -16.38 5.25 29.71
C CYS A 278 -17.85 5.48 30.03
N CYS A 279 -18.44 4.63 30.84
CA CYS A 279 -19.82 4.71 31.25
C CYS A 279 -19.92 4.98 32.75
N VAL A 280 -21.03 5.57 33.16
CA VAL A 280 -21.43 5.69 34.55
C VAL A 280 -22.53 4.67 34.84
N ALA A 281 -22.43 4.01 35.99
CA ALA A 281 -23.47 3.08 36.43
C ALA A 281 -24.80 3.83 36.62
N THR A 282 -25.88 3.19 36.16
CA THR A 282 -27.25 3.62 36.43
C THR A 282 -27.77 2.91 37.68
N CYS A 283 -28.91 3.37 38.19
CA CYS A 283 -29.58 2.76 39.32
C CYS A 283 -30.01 1.31 39.08
N LYS A 284 -30.08 0.85 37.83
CA LYS A 284 -30.26 -0.57 37.47
C LYS A 284 -29.13 -1.46 37.99
N GLN A 285 -27.90 -0.93 38.08
CA GLN A 285 -26.74 -1.63 38.63
C GLN A 285 -26.66 -1.49 40.17
N TRP A 286 -27.50 -0.66 40.79
CA TRP A 286 -27.48 -0.42 42.23
C TRP A 286 -28.51 -1.30 42.95
N THR A 287 -28.06 -2.01 44.00
CA THR A 287 -28.97 -2.77 44.88
C THR A 287 -29.28 -1.94 46.12
N CYS A 288 -30.54 -1.55 46.30
CA CYS A 288 -30.99 -0.85 47.50
C CYS A 288 -30.82 -1.72 48.75
N ASN A 289 -30.25 -1.14 49.80
CA ASN A 289 -30.00 -1.84 51.06
C ASN A 289 -31.31 -2.10 51.82
N ALA A 290 -31.91 -3.27 51.61
CA ALA A 290 -33.15 -3.66 52.28
C ALA A 290 -33.02 -3.73 53.82
N THR A 291 -31.83 -4.06 54.35
CA THR A 291 -31.58 -4.07 55.81
C THR A 291 -31.63 -2.68 56.44
N GLU A 292 -31.37 -1.63 55.66
CA GLU A 292 -31.51 -0.23 56.08
C GLU A 292 -32.86 0.37 55.66
N SER A 293 -33.81 -0.46 55.19
CA SER A 293 -35.12 -0.02 54.72
C SER A 293 -35.05 0.96 53.54
N TRP A 294 -34.23 0.67 52.53
CA TRP A 294 -34.24 1.38 51.24
C TRP A 294 -34.89 0.52 50.16
N LEU A 295 -35.76 1.13 49.36
CA LEU A 295 -36.49 0.50 48.26
C LEU A 295 -36.10 1.12 46.92
N PRO A 296 -36.10 0.33 45.83
CA PRO A 296 -35.87 0.86 44.49
C PRO A 296 -37.02 1.78 44.07
N VAL A 297 -36.69 2.93 43.47
CA VAL A 297 -37.70 3.87 42.97
C VAL A 297 -38.16 3.44 41.57
N PRO A 298 -39.45 3.12 41.37
CA PRO A 298 -39.96 2.74 40.05
C PRO A 298 -39.72 3.84 39.00
N GLY A 299 -39.21 3.48 37.82
CA GLY A 299 -38.96 4.42 36.73
C GLY A 299 -37.64 5.19 36.81
N LYS A 300 -36.80 4.94 37.83
CA LYS A 300 -35.45 5.51 37.95
C LYS A 300 -34.33 4.55 37.54
N GLU A 301 -34.64 3.41 36.93
CA GLU A 301 -33.67 2.37 36.59
C GLU A 301 -32.53 2.92 35.71
N ASN A 302 -32.85 3.83 34.79
CA ASN A 302 -31.88 4.45 33.86
C ASN A 302 -31.26 5.76 34.39
N ALA A 303 -31.59 6.20 35.62
CA ALA A 303 -30.97 7.37 36.20
C ALA A 303 -29.52 7.07 36.60
N THR A 304 -28.60 8.00 36.35
CA THR A 304 -27.19 7.87 36.76
C THR A 304 -27.07 7.96 38.28
N GLY A 305 -26.44 6.96 38.92
CA GLY A 305 -26.28 6.94 40.37
C GLY A 305 -25.68 5.64 40.89
N SER A 306 -24.95 5.75 42.00
CA SER A 306 -24.30 4.61 42.66
C SER A 306 -24.41 4.74 44.18
N SER A 307 -25.54 5.22 44.67
CA SER A 307 -25.81 5.39 46.09
C SER A 307 -27.30 5.22 46.38
N ASN A 308 -27.63 4.86 47.63
CA ASN A 308 -29.03 4.79 48.08
C ASN A 308 -29.76 6.12 47.88
N SER A 309 -29.11 7.26 48.14
CA SER A 309 -29.72 8.58 47.95
C SER A 309 -30.02 8.94 46.49
N ALA A 310 -29.29 8.36 45.53
CA ALA A 310 -29.51 8.59 44.11
C ALA A 310 -30.56 7.64 43.53
N CYS A 311 -30.52 6.37 43.96
CA CYS A 311 -31.22 5.27 43.30
C CYS A 311 -32.39 4.66 44.07
N CYS A 312 -32.48 4.98 45.36
CA CYS A 312 -33.45 4.38 46.26
C CYS A 312 -34.24 5.47 46.97
N GLU A 313 -35.34 5.06 47.58
CA GLU A 313 -36.10 5.87 48.52
C GLU A 313 -36.26 5.11 49.84
N PRO A 314 -36.39 5.80 50.98
CA PRO A 314 -36.65 5.14 52.25
C PRO A 314 -37.99 4.41 52.20
N ALA A 315 -38.06 3.23 52.80
CA ALA A 315 -39.31 2.53 53.03
C ALA A 315 -40.09 3.25 54.13
N CYS A 316 -41.41 3.22 54.04
CA CYS A 316 -42.29 3.79 55.05
C CYS A 316 -42.14 3.14 56.43
N SER A 317 -41.49 1.96 56.54
CA SER A 317 -41.18 1.31 57.82
C SER A 317 -40.23 2.11 58.72
N ILE A 318 -39.40 2.98 58.14
CA ILE A 318 -38.51 3.88 58.90
C ILE A 318 -39.08 5.29 59.05
N PHE A 319 -40.21 5.57 58.40
CA PHE A 319 -40.91 6.84 58.55
C PHE A 319 -41.72 6.85 59.85
N SER A 320 -41.59 7.92 60.64
CA SER A 320 -42.30 8.06 61.92
C SER A 320 -43.61 8.82 61.72
N CYS A 321 -44.74 8.13 61.80
CA CYS A 321 -46.06 8.74 61.71
C CYS A 321 -46.42 9.55 62.95
N ASN A 322 -47.04 10.71 62.76
CA ASN A 322 -47.50 11.56 63.85
C ASN A 322 -48.69 10.91 64.61
N SER A 323 -48.38 10.24 65.72
CA SER A 323 -49.38 9.57 66.55
C SER A 323 -50.36 10.52 67.23
N ALA A 324 -49.99 11.80 67.44
CA ALA A 324 -50.87 12.81 68.02
C ALA A 324 -52.06 13.14 67.10
N GLU A 325 -51.90 12.94 65.79
CA GLU A 325 -52.97 13.10 64.79
C GLU A 325 -53.73 11.78 64.53
N GLY A 326 -53.41 10.73 65.29
CA GLY A 326 -54.02 9.42 65.11
C GLY A 326 -53.62 8.74 63.79
N ARG A 327 -52.44 9.05 63.24
CA ARG A 327 -51.87 8.37 62.07
C ARG A 327 -51.00 7.17 62.49
N ILE A 328 -51.04 6.09 61.73
CA ILE A 328 -50.23 4.87 61.87
C ILE A 328 -49.52 4.56 60.54
N PRO A 329 -48.43 3.77 60.53
CA PRO A 329 -47.81 3.34 59.28
C PRO A 329 -48.78 2.56 58.39
N VAL A 330 -48.63 2.75 57.07
CA VAL A 330 -49.39 1.99 56.06
C VAL A 330 -49.19 0.48 56.15
N GLN A 331 -50.12 -0.31 55.59
CA GLN A 331 -49.87 -1.75 55.46
C GLN A 331 -48.63 -1.99 54.61
N ALA A 332 -47.87 -3.01 54.98
CA ALA A 332 -46.66 -3.37 54.24
C ALA A 332 -45.69 -2.17 54.12
N ALA A 333 -45.59 -1.34 55.16
CA ALA A 333 -44.67 -0.19 55.21
C ALA A 333 -43.21 -0.55 54.85
N ALA A 334 -42.80 -1.81 55.04
CA ALA A 334 -41.48 -2.30 54.63
C ALA A 334 -41.30 -2.45 53.11
N THR A 335 -42.39 -2.44 52.33
CA THR A 335 -42.39 -2.57 50.86
C THR A 335 -43.00 -1.35 50.14
N VAL A 336 -43.45 -0.33 50.88
CA VAL A 336 -43.95 0.94 50.33
C VAL A 336 -42.85 1.98 50.46
N GLY A 337 -42.42 2.56 49.34
CA GLY A 337 -41.45 3.65 49.29
C GLY A 337 -42.12 4.99 49.59
N GLY A 338 -41.47 5.83 50.39
CA GLY A 338 -41.97 7.17 50.68
C GLY A 338 -41.25 7.83 51.86
N SER A 339 -41.32 9.17 51.88
CA SER A 339 -40.71 9.98 52.94
C SER A 339 -41.64 11.06 53.46
N SER A 340 -42.96 10.89 53.29
CA SER A 340 -43.97 11.87 53.68
C SER A 340 -45.11 11.21 54.45
N ASP A 341 -45.77 11.96 55.32
CA ASP A 341 -46.94 11.48 56.07
C ASP A 341 -48.06 10.99 55.15
N ASP A 342 -48.25 11.62 53.98
CA ASP A 342 -49.32 11.26 53.05
C ASP A 342 -49.05 9.97 52.26
N THR A 343 -47.78 9.59 52.13
CA THR A 343 -47.39 8.32 51.49
C THR A 343 -47.25 7.20 52.50
N CYS A 344 -46.69 7.51 53.68
CA CYS A 344 -46.26 6.49 54.63
C CYS A 344 -47.20 6.27 55.81
N CYS A 345 -48.18 7.14 55.99
CA CYS A 345 -49.07 7.07 57.12
C CYS A 345 -50.53 7.09 56.67
N GLU A 346 -51.33 6.30 57.37
CA GLU A 346 -52.78 6.23 57.21
C GLU A 346 -53.46 6.42 58.56
N SER A 347 -54.79 6.58 58.57
CA SER A 347 -55.52 6.73 59.83
C SER A 347 -55.42 5.47 60.70
N SER A 348 -55.28 5.62 62.02
CA SER A 348 -55.34 4.51 62.99
C SER A 348 -56.63 3.68 62.88
N LYS A 349 -57.70 4.29 62.37
CA LYS A 349 -58.98 3.63 62.05
C LYS A 349 -58.84 2.56 60.95
N CYS A 350 -57.83 2.64 60.08
CA CYS A 350 -57.59 1.68 59.00
C CYS A 350 -57.30 0.27 59.51
N THR A 351 -56.63 0.12 60.66
CA THR A 351 -56.41 -1.21 61.27
C THR A 351 -57.70 -1.81 61.79
N GLN A 352 -58.56 -1.00 62.41
CA GLN A 352 -59.89 -1.46 62.86
C GLN A 352 -60.75 -1.89 61.68
N ILE A 353 -60.70 -1.16 60.56
CA ILE A 353 -61.50 -1.48 59.38
C ILE A 353 -61.01 -2.76 58.69
N ARG A 354 -59.69 -2.99 58.65
CA ARG A 354 -59.11 -4.24 58.12
C ARG A 354 -59.34 -5.45 59.02
N GLN A 355 -59.17 -5.30 60.34
CA GLN A 355 -59.35 -6.39 61.31
C GLN A 355 -60.82 -6.69 61.58
N ASN A 356 -61.68 -5.68 61.51
CA ASN A 356 -63.13 -5.79 61.64
C ASN A 356 -63.83 -5.65 60.29
N MET A 357 -63.24 -6.17 59.21
CA MET A 357 -64.04 -6.67 58.09
C MET A 357 -64.98 -7.70 58.71
N THR A 358 -66.17 -7.21 59.04
CA THR A 358 -67.06 -7.84 59.99
C THR A 358 -67.58 -9.07 59.29
N VAL A 359 -67.13 -10.24 59.76
CA VAL A 359 -67.87 -11.47 59.61
C VAL A 359 -69.25 -11.15 60.17
N LEU A 360 -70.30 -11.19 59.32
CA LEU A 360 -71.67 -11.16 59.83
C LEU A 360 -71.87 -12.34 60.77
N LYS A 361 -73.03 -12.45 61.40
CA LYS A 361 -73.40 -13.68 62.12
C LYS A 361 -73.02 -14.91 61.27
N ALA A 362 -72.01 -15.62 61.75
CA ALA A 362 -71.24 -16.67 61.09
C ALA A 362 -70.68 -16.39 59.67
N ASP A 363 -71.44 -16.00 58.64
CA ASP A 363 -71.01 -16.27 57.25
C ASP A 363 -71.52 -15.30 56.15
N GLN A 364 -71.67 -13.99 56.40
CA GLN A 364 -72.04 -13.04 55.33
C GLN A 364 -71.10 -11.82 55.29
N HIS A 365 -70.78 -11.35 54.09
CA HIS A 365 -70.01 -10.13 53.80
C HIS A 365 -70.81 -9.20 52.87
N CYS A 366 -70.46 -7.90 52.75
CA CYS A 366 -71.07 -7.06 51.69
C CYS A 366 -70.96 -7.76 50.33
N ASN A 367 -69.83 -8.44 50.06
CA ASN A 367 -69.59 -9.17 48.82
C ASN A 367 -70.64 -10.26 48.49
N ASP A 368 -71.37 -10.74 49.50
CA ASP A 368 -72.40 -11.77 49.34
C ASP A 368 -73.80 -11.19 49.08
N LEU A 369 -73.95 -9.86 49.13
CA LEU A 369 -75.21 -9.18 48.86
C LEU A 369 -75.44 -9.02 47.36
N SER A 370 -76.68 -9.26 46.92
CA SER A 370 -77.08 -8.89 45.57
C SER A 370 -77.06 -7.37 45.37
N GLU A 371 -76.98 -6.91 44.11
CA GLU A 371 -77.03 -5.49 43.75
C GLU A 371 -78.21 -4.76 44.41
N ALA A 372 -79.40 -5.38 44.41
CA ALA A 372 -80.61 -4.82 45.00
C ALA A 372 -80.56 -4.74 46.54
N GLU A 373 -79.80 -5.62 47.18
CA GLU A 373 -79.67 -5.64 48.64
C GLU A 373 -78.56 -4.70 49.13
N CYS A 374 -77.54 -4.48 48.31
CA CYS A 374 -76.31 -3.80 48.69
C CYS A 374 -76.55 -2.43 49.33
N GLU A 375 -77.27 -1.55 48.66
CA GLU A 375 -77.45 -0.16 49.10
C GLU A 375 -78.46 -0.02 50.26
N THR A 376 -79.21 -1.08 50.56
CA THR A 376 -80.22 -1.08 51.62
C THR A 376 -79.70 -1.60 52.96
N LYS A 377 -78.46 -2.11 52.97
CA LYS A 377 -77.83 -2.66 54.17
C LYS A 377 -76.79 -1.70 54.71
N TYR A 378 -76.85 -1.50 56.01
CA TYR A 378 -75.86 -0.80 56.79
C TYR A 378 -75.50 -1.64 58.00
N PHE A 379 -74.28 -1.48 58.47
CA PHE A 379 -73.76 -2.20 59.62
C PHE A 379 -73.36 -1.22 60.71
N LEU A 380 -73.73 -1.54 61.95
CA LEU A 380 -73.30 -0.80 63.12
C LEU A 380 -71.99 -1.42 63.61
N HIS A 381 -70.90 -0.70 63.40
CA HIS A 381 -69.60 -0.99 63.98
C HIS A 381 -69.60 -0.51 65.44
N ALA A 382 -69.50 -1.40 66.41
CA ALA A 382 -69.41 -1.05 67.82
C ALA A 382 -67.98 -1.30 68.33
N ASP A 383 -67.26 -0.25 68.72
CA ASP A 383 -65.88 -0.33 69.23
C ASP A 383 -65.82 -0.10 70.75
N GLY A 384 -66.64 -0.81 71.52
CA GLY A 384 -66.61 -0.77 72.99
C GLY A 384 -66.99 0.57 73.63
N ASN A 385 -67.01 1.69 72.91
CA ASN A 385 -67.52 2.99 73.38
C ASN A 385 -68.09 3.91 72.28
N SER A 386 -68.01 3.56 70.99
CA SER A 386 -68.69 4.28 69.92
C SER A 386 -69.34 3.34 68.89
N SER A 387 -70.39 3.83 68.22
CA SER A 387 -71.09 3.13 67.14
C SER A 387 -70.92 3.91 65.85
N ALA A 388 -70.27 3.33 64.83
CA ALA A 388 -70.21 3.92 63.49
C ALA A 388 -71.09 3.12 62.53
N VAL A 389 -71.86 3.80 61.68
CA VAL A 389 -72.62 3.15 60.62
C VAL A 389 -71.73 3.04 59.38
N VAL A 390 -71.54 1.83 58.87
CA VAL A 390 -70.87 1.57 57.60
C VAL A 390 -71.91 1.02 56.63
N THR A 391 -72.21 1.75 55.56
CA THR A 391 -73.11 1.32 54.48
C THR A 391 -72.35 0.42 53.50
N CYS A 392 -73.04 -0.49 52.80
CA CYS A 392 -72.48 -1.08 51.59
C CYS A 392 -72.88 -0.24 50.36
N THR A 393 -72.04 -0.23 49.34
CA THR A 393 -72.30 0.35 48.02
C THR A 393 -71.95 -0.67 46.95
N PHE A 394 -72.78 -0.78 45.92
CA PHE A 394 -72.54 -1.72 44.84
C PHE A 394 -71.48 -1.16 43.89
N ASP A 395 -70.41 -1.91 43.69
CA ASP A 395 -69.38 -1.53 42.73
C ASP A 395 -69.74 -2.08 41.35
N ASP A 396 -70.23 -1.19 40.51
CA ASP A 396 -70.72 -1.52 39.18
C ASP A 396 -69.63 -2.04 38.23
N VAL A 397 -68.37 -1.71 38.49
CA VAL A 397 -67.22 -2.13 37.66
C VAL A 397 -66.90 -3.59 37.94
N TYR A 398 -66.92 -3.99 39.21
CA TYR A 398 -66.57 -5.35 39.63
C TYR A 398 -67.79 -6.25 39.87
N LYS A 399 -69.01 -5.70 39.73
CA LYS A 399 -70.29 -6.38 39.92
C LYS A 399 -70.38 -7.09 41.28
N LEU A 400 -69.91 -6.41 42.32
CA LEU A 400 -69.94 -6.93 43.67
C LEU A 400 -70.21 -5.79 44.67
N CYS A 401 -70.89 -6.14 45.75
CA CYS A 401 -71.25 -5.19 46.79
C CYS A 401 -70.08 -5.00 47.78
N ARG A 402 -69.63 -3.76 47.98
CA ARG A 402 -68.46 -3.41 48.82
C ARG A 402 -68.88 -2.49 49.96
N TYR A 403 -68.04 -2.30 50.95
CA TYR A 403 -68.27 -1.28 51.98
C TYR A 403 -68.08 0.12 51.37
N ASP A 404 -68.95 1.08 51.72
CA ASP A 404 -68.79 2.49 51.39
C ASP A 404 -67.71 3.12 52.28
N VAL A 405 -66.46 2.83 51.92
CA VAL A 405 -65.31 3.34 52.67
C VAL A 405 -65.11 4.84 52.45
N ALA A 406 -65.63 5.38 51.34
CA ALA A 406 -65.52 6.78 50.98
C ALA A 406 -66.35 7.69 51.90
N ALA A 407 -67.52 7.23 52.34
CA ALA A 407 -68.32 7.94 53.33
C ALA A 407 -67.74 7.83 54.76
N ALA A 408 -67.07 6.71 55.09
CA ALA A 408 -66.55 6.45 56.43
C ALA A 408 -65.15 7.05 56.69
N ILE A 409 -64.34 7.30 55.67
CA ILE A 409 -62.95 7.73 55.84
C ILE A 409 -62.58 8.82 54.83
N LYS A 410 -62.70 10.08 55.24
CA LYS A 410 -62.18 11.24 54.51
C LYS A 410 -60.64 11.33 54.49
N GLY A 411 -59.94 10.21 54.66
CA GLY A 411 -58.49 10.13 54.91
C GLY A 411 -57.82 8.84 54.41
N GLY A 412 -58.38 8.20 53.37
CA GLY A 412 -57.74 7.20 52.51
C GLY A 412 -56.86 6.14 53.19
N CYS A 413 -57.41 4.96 53.48
CA CYS A 413 -56.59 3.80 53.84
C CYS A 413 -55.90 3.24 52.60
N SER A 414 -54.59 3.03 52.67
CA SER A 414 -53.79 2.47 51.58
C SER A 414 -54.02 0.95 51.44
N GLY A 415 -54.07 0.44 50.20
CA GLY A 415 -54.04 -1.00 49.92
C GLY A 415 -55.35 -1.78 50.10
N MET A 416 -56.52 -1.14 49.97
CA MET A 416 -57.81 -1.85 49.89
C MET A 416 -58.08 -2.48 48.51
N ASP A 417 -57.07 -3.10 47.90
CA ASP A 417 -57.31 -3.93 46.72
C ASP A 417 -58.01 -5.21 47.18
N ALA A 418 -59.26 -5.38 46.75
CA ALA A 418 -60.05 -6.57 47.01
C ALA A 418 -59.31 -7.80 46.46
N LYS A 419 -58.90 -8.71 47.36
CA LYS A 419 -58.39 -10.03 46.98
C LYS A 419 -59.49 -10.89 46.37
#